data_AF-A0A6H3NKN9-F1
#
_entry.id   AF-A0A6H3NKN9-F1
#
_cell.length_a   1.000
_cell.length_b   1.000
_cell.length_c   1.000
_cell.angle_alpha   90.00
_cell.angle_beta   90.00
_cell.angle_gamma   90.00
#
_symmetry.space_group_name_H-M   'P 1'
#
loop_
_entity.id
_entity.type
_entity.pdbx_description
1 polymer ?
#
loop_
_entity_poly.entity_id
_entity_poly.type
_entity_poly.pdbx_seq_one_letter_code
_entity_poly.pdbx_strand_id
1 'polypeptide(L)'
;MSKLNIPPNQRIFKEGELNNAMYIILQGNVEIFFTVNNSQTRLALMKPGDFFGEMALFSSNPRSATARTITNCEVAVIESKQQLENFLVKNPKFAAKMVSIMADRLARTNELLISSMEKSVAKKIEFSNEVGKEHQIAISDVQDVE
;
A
#
# COMPACT_ATOMS: atom_id res chain seq x y z
N MET A 1 -24.09 7.25 -5.77
CA MET A 1 -22.64 7.49 -5.94
C MET A 1 -22.51 8.78 -6.71
N SER A 2 -21.79 9.75 -6.17
CA SER A 2 -21.42 10.97 -6.90
C SER A 2 -20.23 10.66 -7.82
N LYS A 3 -19.98 11.54 -8.79
CA LYS A 3 -18.82 11.47 -9.69
C LYS A 3 -17.95 12.70 -9.47
N LEU A 4 -16.64 12.51 -9.49
CA LEU A 4 -15.66 13.60 -9.40
C LEU A 4 -14.72 13.54 -10.60
N ASN A 5 -14.45 14.72 -11.18
CA ASN A 5 -13.40 14.92 -12.17
C ASN A 5 -12.20 15.55 -11.47
N ILE A 6 -11.06 14.89 -11.54
CA ILE A 6 -9.85 15.27 -10.81
C ILE A 6 -8.71 15.45 -11.82
N PRO A 7 -8.09 16.64 -11.92
CA PRO A 7 -6.94 16.89 -12.79
C PRO A 7 -5.75 16.00 -12.46
N PRO A 8 -4.71 15.92 -13.31
CA PRO A 8 -3.49 15.18 -13.01
C PRO A 8 -2.74 15.79 -11.83
N ASN A 9 -1.92 14.99 -11.17
CA ASN A 9 -1.07 15.37 -10.03
C ASN A 9 -1.83 15.89 -8.81
N GLN A 10 -3.13 15.60 -8.71
CA GLN A 10 -3.94 15.98 -7.57
C GLN A 10 -4.06 14.86 -6.55
N ARG A 11 -3.92 15.24 -5.29
CA ARG A 11 -4.08 14.33 -4.16
C ARG A 11 -5.57 14.10 -3.90
N ILE A 12 -5.99 12.84 -3.89
CA ILE A 12 -7.37 12.46 -3.58
C ILE A 12 -7.54 12.36 -2.06
N PHE A 13 -6.57 11.74 -1.40
CA PHE A 13 -6.41 11.74 0.05
C PHE A 13 -4.95 11.49 0.42
N LYS A 14 -4.58 11.88 1.64
CA LYS A 14 -3.24 11.64 2.20
C LYS A 14 -3.29 10.51 3.24
N GLU A 15 -2.18 9.79 3.33
CA GLU A 15 -1.88 8.92 4.47
C GLU A 15 -2.09 9.69 5.80
N GLY A 16 -2.72 9.02 6.77
CA GLY A 16 -3.05 9.59 8.08
C GLY A 16 -4.35 10.39 8.15
N GLU A 17 -5.04 10.65 7.03
CA GLU A 17 -6.34 11.34 7.04
C GLU A 17 -7.48 10.42 7.54
N LEU A 18 -8.49 11.01 8.18
CA LEU A 18 -9.66 10.31 8.77
C LEU A 18 -10.92 10.33 7.85
N ASN A 19 -10.75 10.60 6.57
CA ASN A 19 -11.89 10.65 5.63
C ASN A 19 -12.35 9.23 5.25
N ASN A 20 -13.65 8.97 5.39
CA ASN A 20 -14.29 7.68 5.07
C ASN A 20 -14.98 7.74 3.69
N ALA A 21 -14.23 7.41 2.64
CA ALA A 21 -14.77 7.20 1.30
C ALA A 21 -13.90 6.23 0.50
N MET A 22 -14.51 5.49 -0.41
CA MET A 22 -13.79 4.73 -1.42
C MET A 22 -14.13 5.24 -2.82
N TYR A 23 -13.25 4.93 -3.76
CA TYR A 23 -13.30 5.44 -5.12
C TYR A 23 -13.23 4.30 -6.12
N ILE A 24 -14.03 4.39 -7.18
CA ILE A 24 -13.96 3.51 -8.34
C ILE A 24 -13.49 4.34 -9.53
N ILE A 25 -12.45 3.89 -10.22
CA ILE A 25 -11.88 4.61 -11.36
C ILE A 25 -12.73 4.34 -12.60
N LEU A 26 -13.35 5.38 -13.14
CA LEU A 26 -14.11 5.30 -14.40
C LEU A 26 -13.18 5.62 -15.59
N GLN A 27 -12.29 6.59 -15.40
CA GLN A 27 -11.28 6.99 -16.39
C GLN A 27 -9.98 7.44 -15.69
N GLY A 28 -8.86 7.26 -16.37
CA GLY A 28 -7.55 7.76 -15.92
C GLY A 28 -6.79 6.79 -15.02
N ASN A 29 -5.73 7.30 -14.40
CA ASN A 29 -4.82 6.54 -13.55
C ASN A 29 -4.57 7.25 -12.22
N VAL A 30 -4.53 6.46 -11.14
CA VAL A 30 -4.23 6.92 -9.79
C VAL A 30 -3.08 6.07 -9.25
N GLU A 31 -2.08 6.69 -8.65
CA GLU A 31 -1.07 5.96 -7.89
C GLU A 31 -1.39 5.96 -6.40
N ILE A 32 -1.06 4.84 -5.74
CA ILE A 32 -1.13 4.67 -4.29
C ILE A 32 0.30 4.52 -3.78
N PHE A 33 0.71 5.33 -2.81
CA PHE A 33 2.06 5.31 -2.26
C PHE A 33 2.07 5.72 -0.78
N PHE A 34 3.08 5.27 -0.06
CA PHE A 34 3.39 5.76 1.29
C PHE A 34 4.77 6.44 1.30
N THR A 35 5.03 7.27 2.30
CA THR A 35 6.30 8.01 2.40
C THR A 35 7.01 7.68 3.71
N VAL A 36 8.28 7.25 3.62
CA VAL A 36 9.16 7.04 4.78
C VAL A 36 10.45 7.81 4.54
N ASN A 37 10.86 8.64 5.50
CA ASN A 37 12.09 9.45 5.43
C ASN A 37 12.22 10.23 4.10
N ASN A 38 11.13 10.89 3.68
CA ASN A 38 10.99 11.60 2.40
C ASN A 38 11.12 10.74 1.13
N SER A 39 11.26 9.42 1.25
CA SER A 39 11.25 8.50 0.13
C SER A 39 9.84 7.96 -0.12
N GLN A 40 9.36 8.08 -1.35
CA GLN A 40 8.04 7.57 -1.76
C GLN A 40 8.17 6.15 -2.27
N THR A 41 7.40 5.23 -1.67
CA THR A 41 7.28 3.85 -2.16
C THR A 41 5.88 3.66 -2.75
N ARG A 42 5.82 3.40 -4.06
CA ARG A 42 4.56 3.12 -4.76
C ARG A 42 4.07 1.72 -4.42
N LEU A 43 2.86 1.62 -3.88
CA LEU A 43 2.17 0.38 -3.55
C LEU A 43 1.41 -0.18 -4.76
N ALA A 44 0.76 0.70 -5.53
CA ALA A 44 -0.05 0.29 -6.67
C ALA A 44 -0.20 1.42 -7.70
N LEU A 45 -0.46 1.02 -8.95
CA LEU A 45 -0.96 1.90 -10.01
C LEU A 45 -2.34 1.39 -10.43
N MET A 46 -3.33 2.24 -10.21
CA MET A 46 -4.74 1.95 -10.40
C MET A 46 -5.19 2.40 -11.80
N LYS A 47 -6.04 1.60 -12.44
CA LYS A 47 -6.53 1.77 -13.81
C LYS A 47 -8.06 1.80 -13.85
N PRO A 48 -8.68 2.17 -15.00
CA PRO A 48 -10.13 2.12 -15.13
C PRO A 48 -10.70 0.74 -14.79
N GLY A 49 -11.75 0.75 -13.96
CA GLY A 49 -12.40 -0.44 -13.43
C GLY A 49 -11.76 -0.99 -12.14
N ASP A 50 -10.68 -0.40 -11.65
CA ASP A 50 -10.17 -0.64 -10.29
C ASP A 50 -10.89 0.23 -9.26
N PHE A 51 -10.72 -0.10 -7.98
CA PHE A 51 -11.19 0.69 -6.85
C PHE A 51 -10.10 0.82 -5.78
N PHE A 52 -10.17 1.84 -4.94
CA PHE A 52 -9.23 2.03 -3.83
C PHE A 52 -9.86 2.81 -2.67
N GLY A 53 -9.20 2.77 -1.51
CA GLY A 53 -9.63 3.50 -0.31
C GLY A 53 -10.77 2.80 0.44
N GLU A 54 -11.10 1.57 0.06
CA GLU A 54 -12.18 0.77 0.66
C GLU A 54 -11.94 0.42 2.12
N MET A 55 -10.69 0.31 2.56
CA MET A 55 -10.35 0.08 3.97
C MET A 55 -11.00 1.10 4.90
N ALA A 56 -11.10 2.37 4.47
CA ALA A 56 -11.69 3.45 5.25
C ALA A 56 -13.22 3.31 5.43
N LEU A 57 -13.88 2.43 4.68
CA LEU A 57 -15.31 2.12 4.89
C LEU A 57 -15.52 1.00 5.92
N PHE A 58 -14.52 0.14 6.13
CA PHE A 58 -14.62 -1.05 6.98
C PHE A 58 -13.83 -0.93 8.29
N SER A 59 -12.97 0.08 8.40
CA SER A 59 -12.11 0.32 9.55
C SER A 59 -12.20 1.78 9.97
N SER A 60 -12.09 2.05 11.28
CA SER A 60 -11.91 3.39 11.83
C SER A 60 -10.46 3.88 11.79
N ASN A 61 -9.56 3.13 11.13
CA ASN A 61 -8.15 3.49 11.01
C ASN A 61 -7.96 4.66 10.02
N PRO A 62 -6.98 5.54 10.25
CA PRO A 62 -6.56 6.53 9.26
C PRO A 62 -6.15 5.90 7.93
N ARG A 63 -6.14 6.69 6.85
CA ARG A 63 -5.64 6.24 5.53
C ARG A 63 -4.24 5.64 5.66
N SER A 64 -4.08 4.40 5.21
CA SER A 64 -2.81 3.66 5.23
C SER A 64 -1.80 4.12 4.17
N ALA A 65 -2.24 4.91 3.19
CA ALA A 65 -1.42 5.39 2.09
C ALA A 65 -2.01 6.68 1.50
N THR A 66 -1.23 7.36 0.68
CA THR A 66 -1.66 8.51 -0.13
C THR A 66 -2.14 8.03 -1.50
N ALA A 67 -3.20 8.67 -2.03
CA ALA A 67 -3.66 8.49 -3.40
C ALA A 67 -3.48 9.80 -4.20
N ARG A 68 -2.87 9.70 -5.38
CA ARG A 68 -2.64 10.85 -6.29
C ARG A 68 -3.00 10.48 -7.73
N THR A 69 -3.68 11.37 -8.44
CA THR A 69 -3.95 11.21 -9.87
C THR A 69 -2.67 11.36 -10.68
N ILE A 70 -2.50 10.50 -11.68
CA ILE A 70 -1.40 10.58 -12.67
C ILE A 70 -1.88 11.26 -13.95
N THR A 71 -3.13 11.02 -14.32
CA THR A 71 -3.80 11.63 -15.48
C THR A 71 -5.04 12.39 -15.03
N ASN A 72 -5.76 13.01 -15.97
CA ASN A 72 -7.15 13.38 -15.71
C ASN A 72 -7.92 12.11 -15.33
N CYS A 73 -8.67 12.18 -14.24
CA CYS A 73 -9.44 11.05 -13.72
C CYS A 73 -10.91 11.42 -13.55
N GLU A 74 -11.78 10.50 -13.96
CA GLU A 74 -13.18 10.48 -13.53
C GLU A 74 -13.33 9.33 -12.52
N VAL A 75 -13.83 9.62 -11.33
CA VAL A 75 -14.03 8.62 -10.27
C VAL A 75 -15.45 8.64 -9.75
N ALA A 76 -16.02 7.47 -9.48
CA ALA A 76 -17.24 7.34 -8.68
C ALA A 76 -16.88 7.26 -7.20
N VAL A 77 -17.62 7.96 -6.35
CA VAL A 77 -17.38 8.02 -4.90
C VAL A 77 -18.45 7.23 -4.16
N ILE A 78 -18.00 6.42 -3.21
CA ILE A 78 -18.82 5.71 -2.24
C ILE A 78 -18.41 6.18 -0.84
N GLU A 79 -19.32 6.84 -0.14
CA GLU A 79 -19.05 7.57 1.11
C GLU A 79 -19.40 6.76 2.37
N SER A 80 -20.08 5.62 2.21
CA SER A 80 -20.45 4.78 3.35
C SER A 80 -20.49 3.31 2.99
N LYS A 81 -20.26 2.47 4.01
CA LYS A 81 -20.41 1.03 3.92
C LYS A 81 -21.80 0.63 3.39
N GLN A 82 -22.85 1.28 3.86
CA GLN A 82 -24.21 0.97 3.42
C GLN A 82 -24.45 1.34 1.95
N GLN A 83 -23.83 2.42 1.45
CA GLN A 83 -23.88 2.75 0.02
C GLN A 83 -23.14 1.69 -0.82
N LEU A 84 -22.00 1.18 -0.33
CA LEU A 84 -21.28 0.08 -0.97
C LEU A 84 -22.15 -1.19 -1.03
N GLU A 85 -22.72 -1.61 0.10
CA GLU A 85 -23.56 -2.81 0.19
C GLU A 85 -24.73 -2.75 -0.81
N ASN A 86 -25.45 -1.63 -0.82
CA ASN A 86 -26.54 -1.41 -1.77
C ASN A 86 -26.08 -1.45 -3.23
N PHE A 87 -24.88 -0.96 -3.52
CA PHE A 87 -24.28 -1.03 -4.84
C PHE A 87 -23.92 -2.46 -5.24
N LEU A 88 -23.30 -3.23 -4.33
CA LEU A 88 -22.89 -4.62 -4.60
C LEU A 88 -24.08 -5.54 -4.85
N VAL A 89 -25.17 -5.41 -4.07
CA VAL A 89 -26.41 -6.19 -4.28
C VAL A 89 -26.99 -5.97 -5.68
N LYS A 90 -26.93 -4.72 -6.17
CA LYS A 90 -27.44 -4.37 -7.50
C LYS A 90 -26.48 -4.72 -8.64
N ASN A 91 -25.20 -5.01 -8.33
CA ASN A 91 -24.14 -5.20 -9.32
C ASN A 91 -23.29 -6.44 -8.98
N PRO A 92 -23.85 -7.66 -9.05
CA PRO A 92 -23.16 -8.89 -8.63
C PRO A 92 -21.88 -9.19 -9.43
N LYS A 93 -21.83 -8.81 -10.72
CA LYS A 93 -20.60 -8.91 -11.54
C LYS A 93 -19.48 -8.04 -10.99
N PHE A 94 -19.80 -6.85 -10.48
CA PHE A 94 -18.83 -5.98 -9.84
C PHE A 94 -18.37 -6.56 -8.50
N ALA A 95 -19.30 -7.14 -7.71
CA ALA A 95 -18.94 -7.82 -6.46
C ALA A 95 -17.95 -8.97 -6.71
N ALA A 96 -18.20 -9.83 -7.70
CA ALA A 96 -17.26 -10.88 -8.07
C ALA A 96 -15.89 -10.32 -8.48
N LYS A 97 -15.86 -9.27 -9.32
CA LYS A 97 -14.62 -8.59 -9.71
C LYS A 97 -13.88 -7.99 -8.51
N MET A 98 -14.62 -7.41 -7.56
CA MET A 98 -14.06 -6.85 -6.33
C MET A 98 -13.37 -7.93 -5.50
N VAL A 99 -14.00 -9.10 -5.33
CA VAL A 99 -13.38 -10.24 -4.63
C VAL A 99 -12.09 -10.69 -5.33
N SER A 100 -12.10 -10.84 -6.65
CA SER A 100 -10.88 -11.22 -7.41
C SER A 100 -9.75 -10.20 -7.24
N ILE A 101 -10.05 -8.91 -7.36
CA ILE A 101 -9.06 -7.84 -7.17
C ILE A 101 -8.49 -7.85 -5.75
N MET A 102 -9.32 -8.10 -4.73
CA MET A 102 -8.87 -8.18 -3.35
C MET A 102 -7.96 -9.38 -3.09
N ALA A 103 -8.32 -10.55 -3.63
CA ALA A 103 -7.49 -11.75 -3.53
C ALA A 103 -6.10 -11.51 -4.14
N ASP A 104 -6.05 -10.90 -5.32
CA ASP A 104 -4.79 -10.55 -5.99
C ASP A 104 -3.96 -9.54 -5.19
N ARG A 105 -4.60 -8.55 -4.56
CA ARG A 105 -3.92 -7.57 -3.70
C ARG A 105 -3.39 -8.21 -2.43
N LEU A 106 -4.15 -9.11 -1.82
CA LEU A 106 -3.73 -9.85 -0.62
C LEU A 106 -2.49 -10.71 -0.93
N ALA A 107 -2.52 -11.45 -2.05
CA ALA A 107 -1.38 -12.24 -2.52
C ALA A 107 -0.12 -11.38 -2.71
N ARG A 108 -0.23 -10.27 -3.46
CA ARG A 108 0.90 -9.33 -3.66
C ARG A 108 1.42 -8.72 -2.36
N THR A 109 0.52 -8.43 -1.41
CA THR A 109 0.91 -7.87 -0.12
C THR A 109 1.68 -8.90 0.71
N ASN A 110 1.25 -10.16 0.69
CA ASN A 110 1.96 -11.26 1.33
C ASN A 110 3.35 -11.47 0.72
N GLU A 111 3.49 -11.42 -0.62
CA GLU A 111 4.79 -11.50 -1.30
C GLU A 111 5.74 -10.39 -0.85
N LEU A 112 5.27 -9.13 -0.84
CA LEU A 112 6.06 -7.99 -0.39
C LEU A 112 6.48 -8.12 1.09
N LEU A 113 5.58 -8.62 1.94
CA LEU A 113 5.84 -8.85 3.35
C LEU A 113 6.93 -9.93 3.54
N ILE A 114 6.82 -11.05 2.82
CA ILE A 114 7.82 -12.13 2.84
C ILE A 114 9.18 -11.59 2.39
N SER A 115 9.24 -10.90 1.24
CA SER A 115 10.49 -10.31 0.75
C SER A 115 11.09 -9.28 1.70
N SER A 116 10.26 -8.52 2.42
CA SER A 116 10.73 -7.57 3.44
C SER A 116 11.32 -8.28 4.66
N MET A 117 10.71 -9.40 5.08
CA MET A 117 11.22 -10.22 6.18
C MET A 117 12.55 -10.89 5.81
N GLU A 118 12.65 -11.47 4.61
CA GLU A 118 13.89 -12.10 4.12
C GLU A 118 15.06 -11.12 4.11
N LYS A 119 14.86 -9.90 3.59
CA LYS A 119 15.88 -8.84 3.61
C LYS A 119 16.28 -8.43 5.03
N SER A 120 15.31 -8.37 5.94
CA SER A 120 15.56 -8.00 7.34
C SER A 120 16.37 -9.09 8.07
N VAL A 121 16.08 -10.36 7.79
CA VAL A 121 16.83 -11.51 8.33
C VAL A 121 18.24 -11.56 7.74
N ALA A 122 18.39 -11.42 6.41
CA ALA A 122 19.70 -11.40 5.76
C ALA A 122 20.61 -10.31 6.33
N LYS A 123 20.09 -9.08 6.49
CA LYS A 123 20.83 -7.96 7.08
C LYS A 123 21.25 -8.21 8.54
N LYS A 124 20.41 -8.93 9.31
CA LYS A 124 20.72 -9.29 10.70
C LYS A 124 21.83 -10.36 10.76
N ILE A 125 21.82 -11.33 9.84
CA ILE A 125 22.88 -12.36 9.73
C ILE A 125 24.21 -11.72 9.31
N GLU A 126 24.20 -10.82 8.31
CA GLU A 126 25.40 -10.07 7.88
C GLU A 126 26.00 -9.27 9.05
N PHE A 127 25.19 -8.51 9.79
CA PHE A 127 25.63 -7.75 10.95
C PHE A 127 26.20 -8.63 12.07
N SER A 128 25.55 -9.77 12.37
CA SER A 128 26.07 -10.73 13.36
C SER A 128 27.41 -11.36 12.92
N ASN A 129 27.61 -11.59 11.62
CA ASN A 129 28.86 -12.14 11.10
C ASN A 129 30.01 -11.11 11.09
N GLU A 130 29.73 -9.83 10.86
CA GLU A 130 30.75 -8.76 10.94
C GLU A 130 31.21 -8.54 12.39
N VAL A 131 30.29 -8.44 13.35
CA VAL A 131 30.61 -8.29 14.78
C VAL A 131 31.38 -9.52 15.31
N GLY A 132 31.03 -10.72 14.84
CA GLY A 132 31.77 -11.95 15.19
C GLY A 132 33.21 -11.97 14.67
N LYS A 133 33.48 -11.37 13.50
CA LYS A 133 34.84 -11.23 12.96
C LYS A 133 35.68 -10.22 13.73
N GLU A 134 35.11 -9.07 14.12
CA GLU A 134 35.83 -8.07 14.93
C GLU A 134 36.23 -8.61 16.30
N HIS A 135 35.38 -9.42 16.95
CA HIS A 135 35.71 -10.07 18.21
C HIS A 135 36.78 -11.17 18.08
N GLN A 136 36.87 -11.88 16.96
CA GLN A 136 37.94 -12.86 16.73
C GLN A 136 39.30 -12.21 16.48
N ILE A 137 39.33 -11.09 15.75
CA ILE A 137 40.57 -10.33 15.48
C ILE A 137 41.13 -9.74 16.79
N ALA A 138 40.28 -9.23 17.67
CA ALA A 138 40.70 -8.70 18.97
C ALA A 138 41.27 -9.76 19.93
N ILE A 139 40.95 -11.05 19.76
CA ILE A 139 41.47 -12.13 20.60
C ILE A 139 42.83 -12.64 20.08
N SER A 140 43.07 -12.61 18.76
CA SER A 140 44.37 -13.00 18.19
C SER A 140 45.48 -11.99 18.50
N ASP A 141 45.17 -10.69 18.55
CA ASP A 141 46.16 -9.63 18.80
C ASP A 141 46.67 -9.58 20.26
N VAL A 142 46.03 -10.32 21.19
CA VAL A 142 46.44 -10.39 22.61
C VAL A 142 47.38 -11.58 22.87
N GLN A 143 47.49 -12.55 21.95
CA GLN A 143 48.34 -13.74 22.12
C GLN A 143 49.77 -13.57 21.61
N ASP A 144 50.11 -12.45 20.96
CA ASP A 144 51.45 -12.17 20.40
C ASP A 144 52.31 -11.23 21.29
N VAL A 145 51.97 -11.08 22.57
CA VAL A 145 52.75 -10.29 23.55
C VAL A 145 53.22 -11.18 24.71
N GLU A 146 54.05 -12.19 24.40
CA GLU A 146 54.98 -12.86 25.31
C GLU A 146 56.34 -13.04 24.61
#